data_AF-A0AAE9KK29-F1
#
_entry.id   AF-A0AAE9KK29-F1
#
_cell.length_a   1.000
_cell.length_b   1.000
_cell.length_c   1.000
_cell.angle_alpha   90.00
_cell.angle_beta   90.00
_cell.angle_gamma   90.00
#
_symmetry.space_group_name_H-M   'P 1'
#
loop_
_entity.id
_entity.type
_entity.pdbx_description
1 polymer ?
#
loop_
_entity_poly.entity_id
_entity_poly.type
_entity_poly.pdbx_seq_one_letter_code
_entity_poly.pdbx_strand_id
1 'polypeptide(L)'
;MFTPPADDVKPIPVPDEIYTQCITDAARYFGIDAELVFTLFDNEGGKVGTFSRNTNGTYDIGPMQINSSNLPEIKKHFPTVILTRHFRTAFVS
;
A
#
# COMPACT_ATOMS: atom_id res chain seq x y z
N MET A 1 -0.24 -17.96 4.53
CA MET A 1 0.90 -17.06 4.27
C MET A 1 0.56 -16.24 3.03
N PHE A 2 0.91 -14.96 3.03
CA PHE A 2 0.77 -14.13 1.83
C PHE A 2 1.77 -14.63 0.79
N THR A 3 1.30 -14.84 -0.44
CA THR A 3 2.15 -15.20 -1.58
C THR A 3 2.05 -14.05 -2.58
N PRO A 4 3.13 -13.31 -2.86
CA PRO A 4 3.09 -12.27 -3.87
C PRO A 4 2.84 -12.88 -5.25
N PRO A 5 2.37 -12.08 -6.22
CA PRO A 5 2.46 -12.43 -7.63
C PRO A 5 3.92 -12.78 -8.01
N ALA A 6 4.13 -13.61 -9.04
CA ALA A 6 5.46 -14.01 -9.50
C ALA A 6 6.41 -12.80 -9.62
N ASP A 7 7.68 -13.02 -9.25
CA ASP A 7 8.71 -12.04 -8.85
C ASP A 7 9.07 -10.95 -9.91
N ASP A 8 8.40 -10.93 -11.06
CA ASP A 8 8.75 -10.13 -12.24
C ASP A 8 7.82 -8.93 -12.46
N VAL A 9 6.99 -8.55 -11.48
CA VAL A 9 6.19 -7.32 -11.58
C VAL A 9 7.13 -6.13 -11.42
N LYS A 10 7.64 -5.62 -12.55
CA LYS A 10 8.39 -4.36 -12.57
C LYS A 10 7.55 -3.27 -11.90
N PRO A 11 8.20 -2.39 -11.10
CA PRO A 11 7.52 -1.22 -10.55
C PRO A 11 6.80 -0.48 -11.67
N ILE A 12 5.50 -0.26 -11.48
CA ILE A 12 4.70 0.44 -12.47
C ILE A 12 4.97 1.94 -12.25
N PRO A 13 5.46 2.68 -13.25
CA PRO A 13 5.55 4.12 -13.14
C PRO A 13 4.13 4.68 -13.07
N VAL A 14 3.82 5.37 -11.97
CA VAL A 14 2.54 6.01 -11.72
C VAL A 14 2.78 7.52 -11.64
N PRO A 15 1.96 8.36 -12.30
CA PRO A 15 2.10 9.81 -12.22
C PRO A 15 1.89 10.32 -10.78
N ASP A 16 2.63 11.37 -10.40
CA ASP A 16 2.55 11.98 -9.05
C ASP A 16 1.15 12.48 -8.70
N GLU A 17 0.38 12.93 -9.69
CA GLU A 17 -1.02 13.34 -9.51
C GLU A 17 -1.89 12.20 -8.99
N ILE A 18 -1.64 10.96 -9.46
CA ILE A 18 -2.37 9.78 -9.01
C ILE A 18 -2.00 9.47 -7.56
N TYR A 19 -0.71 9.52 -7.19
CA TYR A 19 -0.29 9.37 -5.78
C TYR A 19 -0.94 10.42 -4.89
N THR A 20 -0.93 11.68 -5.34
CA THR A 20 -1.50 12.80 -4.61
C THR A 20 -2.98 12.60 -4.35
N GLN A 21 -3.73 12.18 -5.37
CA GLN A 21 -5.16 11.90 -5.26
C GLN A 21 -5.43 10.73 -4.32
N CYS A 22 -4.74 9.59 -4.51
CA CYS A 22 -4.92 8.39 -3.69
C CYS A 22 -4.66 8.66 -2.21
N ILE A 23 -3.54 9.34 -1.90
CA ILE A 23 -3.15 9.67 -0.52
C ILE A 23 -4.12 10.67 0.10
N THR A 24 -4.56 11.68 -0.65
CA THR A 24 -5.53 12.66 -0.15
C THR A 24 -6.88 12.01 0.15
N ASP A 25 -7.36 11.14 -0.73
CA ASP A 25 -8.63 10.44 -0.55
C ASP A 25 -8.54 9.42 0.59
N ALA A 26 -7.40 8.74 0.75
CA ALA A 26 -7.09 7.88 1.89
C ALA A 26 -7.19 8.63 3.22
N ALA A 27 -6.49 9.76 3.29
CA ALA A 27 -6.44 10.63 4.46
C ALA A 27 -7.86 11.10 4.84
N ARG A 28 -8.63 11.56 3.86
CA ARG A 28 -10.04 11.95 4.06
C ARG A 28 -10.91 10.79 4.54
N TYR A 29 -10.79 9.63 3.91
CA TYR A 29 -11.61 8.46 4.25
C TYR A 29 -11.39 8.01 5.70
N PHE A 30 -10.14 8.03 6.17
CA PHE A 30 -9.80 7.66 7.54
C PHE A 30 -9.77 8.82 8.54
N GLY A 31 -10.07 10.05 8.11
CA GLY A 31 -10.00 11.23 8.97
C GLY A 31 -8.60 11.51 9.52
N ILE A 32 -7.57 11.14 8.76
CA ILE A 32 -6.15 11.38 9.08
C ILE A 32 -5.71 12.66 8.36
N ASP A 33 -4.81 13.41 8.98
CA ASP A 33 -4.18 14.56 8.35
C ASP A 33 -3.40 14.13 7.09
N ALA A 34 -3.63 14.80 5.96
CA ALA A 34 -3.04 14.41 4.68
C ALA A 34 -1.52 14.59 4.67
N GLU A 35 -0.99 15.65 5.28
CA GLU A 35 0.45 15.93 5.36
C GLU A 35 1.17 14.81 6.13
N LEU A 36 0.55 14.30 7.20
CA LEU A 36 1.06 13.13 7.90
C LEU A 36 1.14 11.89 7.00
N VAL A 37 0.09 11.60 6.21
CA VAL A 37 0.10 10.43 5.32
C VAL A 37 1.12 10.60 4.19
N PHE A 38 1.28 11.80 3.62
CA PHE A 38 2.34 12.08 2.64
C PHE A 38 3.73 11.92 3.22
N THR A 39 3.96 12.40 4.44
CA THR A 39 5.26 12.24 5.13
C THR A 39 5.62 10.77 5.30
N LEU A 40 4.63 9.93 5.64
CA LEU A 40 4.83 8.48 5.72
C LEU A 40 5.14 7.88 4.34
N PHE A 41 4.36 8.24 3.31
CA PHE A 41 4.58 7.80 1.94
C PHE A 41 6.01 8.11 1.45
N ASP A 42 6.47 9.34 1.64
CA ASP A 42 7.80 9.78 1.24
C ASP A 42 8.91 9.04 1.98
N ASN A 43 8.68 8.68 3.25
CA ASN A 43 9.65 7.95 4.06
C ASN A 43 9.76 6.46 3.70
N GLU A 44 8.66 5.82 3.28
CA GLU A 44 8.68 4.41 2.87
C GLU A 44 9.40 4.19 1.52
N GLY A 45 9.25 5.13 0.57
CA GLY A 45 9.95 5.08 -0.72
C GLY A 45 9.61 3.86 -1.59
N GLY A 46 8.53 3.14 -1.27
CA GLY A 46 8.05 2.00 -2.03
C GLY A 46 7.47 2.42 -3.38
N LYS A 47 7.31 1.47 -4.31
CA LYS A 47 6.67 1.71 -5.61
C LYS A 47 5.47 0.80 -5.80
N VAL A 48 4.57 1.21 -6.69
CA VAL A 48 3.46 0.37 -7.10
C VAL A 48 3.99 -0.92 -7.74
N GLY A 49 3.54 -2.07 -7.23
CA GLY A 49 3.99 -3.39 -7.67
C GLY A 49 5.20 -3.94 -6.91
N THR A 50 5.79 -3.19 -5.97
CA THR A 50 6.89 -3.67 -5.14
C THR A 50 6.40 -4.66 -4.09
N PHE A 51 7.12 -5.78 -3.97
CA PHE A 51 7.01 -6.74 -2.87
C PHE A 51 8.42 -7.02 -2.34
N SER A 52 8.75 -6.50 -1.16
CA SER A 52 10.05 -6.73 -0.53
C SER A 52 9.95 -7.89 0.44
N ARG A 53 10.77 -8.94 0.29
CA ARG A 53 10.74 -10.11 1.18
C ARG A 53 11.60 -9.85 2.42
N ASN A 54 11.01 -10.05 3.60
CA ASN A 54 11.70 -9.98 4.88
C ASN A 54 12.27 -11.33 5.32
N THR A 55 13.29 -11.29 6.19
CA THR A 55 13.98 -12.48 6.72
C THR A 55 13.05 -13.40 7.52
N ASN A 56 12.01 -12.85 8.13
CA ASN A 56 10.97 -13.60 8.85
C ASN A 56 9.90 -14.23 7.93
N GLY A 57 10.05 -14.11 6.60
CA GLY A 57 9.13 -14.68 5.61
C GLY A 57 7.90 -13.82 5.31
N THR A 58 7.77 -12.63 5.92
CA THR A 58 6.76 -11.63 5.55
C THR A 58 7.20 -10.81 4.35
N TYR A 59 6.29 -9.98 3.84
CA TYR A 59 6.57 -9.05 2.75
C TYR A 59 6.09 -7.65 3.08
N ASP A 60 6.83 -6.64 2.63
CA ASP A 60 6.39 -5.25 2.60
C ASP A 60 5.84 -4.92 1.22
N ILE A 61 4.61 -4.38 1.20
CA ILE A 61 3.76 -4.37 0.02
C ILE A 61 3.51 -2.93 -0.46
N GLY A 62 3.80 -2.69 -1.73
CA GLY A 62 3.39 -1.49 -2.46
C GLY A 62 4.09 -0.20 -1.98
N PRO A 63 3.55 0.97 -2.33
CA PRO A 63 4.22 2.24 -2.06
C PRO A 63 4.35 2.58 -0.57
N MET A 64 3.35 2.19 0.23
CA MET A 64 3.34 2.38 1.68
C MET A 64 3.99 1.22 2.46
N GLN A 65 4.64 0.28 1.76
CA GLN A 65 5.38 -0.85 2.36
C GLN A 65 4.62 -1.59 3.48
N ILE A 66 3.31 -1.80 3.33
CA ILE A 66 2.50 -2.43 4.38
C ILE A 66 2.93 -3.89 4.55
N ASN A 67 3.27 -4.27 5.78
CA ASN A 67 3.69 -5.64 6.05
C ASN A 67 2.53 -6.64 5.92
N SER A 68 2.80 -7.76 5.25
CA SER A 68 1.85 -8.84 4.98
C SER A 68 1.29 -9.52 6.24
N SER A 69 1.97 -9.43 7.38
CA SER A 69 1.48 -9.98 8.66
C SER A 69 0.23 -9.25 9.17
N ASN A 70 0.04 -7.99 8.76
CA ASN A 70 -1.07 -7.14 9.19
C ASN A 70 -2.34 -7.36 8.36
N LEU A 71 -2.24 -8.03 7.20
CA LEU A 71 -3.38 -8.23 6.28
C LEU A 71 -4.61 -8.90 6.93
N PRO A 72 -4.47 -9.90 7.82
CA PRO A 72 -5.63 -10.49 8.51
C PRO A 72 -6.38 -9.47 9.37
N GLU A 73 -5.67 -8.60 10.08
CA GLU A 73 -6.27 -7.58 10.95
C GLU A 73 -6.91 -6.47 10.12
N ILE A 74 -6.23 -6.01 9.06
CA ILE A 74 -6.77 -5.02 8.12
C ILE A 74 -8.07 -5.53 7.50
N LYS A 75 -8.12 -6.80 7.06
CA LYS A 75 -9.35 -7.39 6.49
C LYS A 75 -10.50 -7.44 7.49
N LYS A 76 -10.20 -7.64 8.77
CA LYS A 76 -11.19 -7.71 9.85
C LYS A 76 -11.79 -6.33 10.16
N HIS A 77 -10.94 -5.29 10.19
CA HIS A 77 -11.37 -3.92 10.52
C HIS A 77 -11.88 -3.13 9.30
N PHE A 78 -11.39 -3.46 8.10
CA PHE A 78 -11.70 -2.78 6.85
C PHE A 78 -12.12 -3.78 5.76
N PRO A 79 -13.25 -4.48 5.92
CA PRO A 79 -13.67 -5.57 5.03
C PRO A 79 -13.95 -5.11 3.59
N THR A 80 -14.21 -3.82 3.39
CA THR A 80 -14.41 -3.17 2.08
C THR A 80 -13.10 -2.82 1.37
N VAL A 81 -11.96 -2.79 2.08
CA VAL A 81 -10.65 -2.58 1.45
C VAL A 81 -10.25 -3.84 0.70
N ILE A 82 -10.51 -3.87 -0.61
CA ILE A 82 -10.16 -5.01 -1.45
C ILE A 82 -8.64 -5.05 -1.63
N LEU A 83 -7.99 -6.00 -0.94
CA LEU A 83 -6.54 -6.21 -0.90
C LEU A 83 -5.86 -6.36 -2.27
N THR A 84 -6.58 -6.63 -3.35
CA THR A 84 -6.01 -6.77 -4.70
C THR A 84 -6.03 -5.46 -5.52
N ARG A 85 -6.96 -4.55 -5.23
CA ARG A 85 -7.11 -3.26 -5.93
C ARG A 85 -6.55 -2.10 -5.11
N HIS A 86 -6.67 -2.17 -3.79
CA HIS A 86 -6.25 -1.10 -2.88
C HIS A 86 -4.80 -1.22 -2.44
N PHE A 87 -4.16 -2.39 -2.50
CA PHE A 87 -2.73 -2.54 -2.13
C PHE A 87 -1.80 -2.48 -3.34
N ARG A 88 -2.29 -2.78 -4.55
CA ARG A 88 -1.56 -2.41 -5.78
C ARG A 88 -1.50 -0.90 -5.95
N THR A 89 -2.43 -0.15 -5.38
CA THR A 89 -2.57 1.29 -5.62
C THR A 89 -2.58 2.13 -4.35
N ALA A 90 -2.31 1.53 -3.18
CA ALA A 90 -2.47 2.13 -1.84
C ALA A 90 -3.59 3.18 -1.79
N PHE A 91 -4.83 2.71 -1.61
CA PHE A 91 -6.08 3.50 -1.57
C PHE A 91 -6.60 4.05 -2.90
N VAL A 92 -7.54 3.33 -3.51
CA VAL A 92 -8.44 3.91 -4.52
C VAL A 92 -9.83 3.34 -4.28
N SER A 93 -10.70 4.22 -3.76
CA SER A 93 -12.16 4.22 -3.60
C SER A 93 -12.96 2.91 -3.74
#